data_AF-A0A098S4F0-F1
#
_entry.id   AF-A0A098S4F0-F1
#
_cell.length_a   1.000
_cell.length_b   1.000
_cell.length_c   1.000
_cell.angle_alpha   90.00
_cell.angle_beta   90.00
_cell.angle_gamma   90.00
#
_symmetry.space_group_name_H-M   'P 1'
#
loop_
_entity.id
_entity.type
_entity.pdbx_description
1 polymer ?
#
loop_
_entity_poly.entity_id
_entity_poly.type
_entity_poly.pdbx_seq_one_letter_code
_entity_poly.pdbx_strand_id
1 'polypeptide(L)'
;MALMLALMLLQCRPIDNTVPPDSDDVYEVRDSIREVMLLRLGEAMQEINRRTEKMRRKAYSVPRQEAGRLRAQAEALEKQYQQLSQRTQHLQQDSVLGQWYHELDELEVQLLDISQTLGIPL
;
A
#
# COMPACT_ATOMS: atom_id res chain seq x y z
N MET A 1 -52.18 3.23 12.82
CA MET A 1 -50.99 2.98 11.97
C MET A 1 -49.95 4.06 12.21
N ALA A 2 -49.23 4.00 13.33
CA ALA A 2 -48.20 5.00 13.68
C ALA A 2 -46.89 4.34 14.18
N LEU A 3 -46.85 3.00 14.24
CA LEU A 3 -45.67 2.26 14.71
C LEU A 3 -44.70 1.82 13.60
N MET A 4 -45.10 1.86 12.32
CA MET A 4 -44.26 1.37 11.21
C MET A 4 -43.29 2.41 10.64
N LEU A 5 -43.45 3.70 10.92
CA LEU A 5 -42.52 4.73 10.44
C LEU A 5 -41.32 4.96 11.37
N ALA A 6 -41.36 4.46 12.61
CA ALA A 6 -40.27 4.67 13.58
C ALA A 6 -39.06 3.75 13.33
N LEU A 7 -39.22 2.62 12.61
CA LEU A 7 -38.12 1.69 12.33
C LEU A 7 -37.22 2.12 11.15
N MET A 8 -37.67 3.03 10.29
CA MET A 8 -36.89 3.53 9.14
C MET A 8 -35.91 4.66 9.52
N LEU A 9 -35.89 5.05 10.79
CA LEU A 9 -34.97 6.06 11.35
C LEU A 9 -33.92 5.41 12.28
N LEU A 10 -33.69 4.10 12.14
CA LEU A 10 -32.48 3.46 12.68
C LEU A 10 -31.29 4.02 11.90
N GLN A 11 -30.64 4.93 12.60
CA GLN A 11 -29.74 5.94 12.11
C GLN A 11 -28.53 5.30 11.43
N CYS A 12 -28.34 5.58 10.14
CA CYS A 12 -27.00 5.72 9.58
C CYS A 12 -26.33 6.90 10.29
N ARG A 13 -25.90 6.71 11.54
CA ARG A 13 -24.93 7.61 12.13
C ARG A 13 -23.64 7.44 11.33
N PRO A 14 -22.95 8.51 10.93
CA PRO A 14 -21.58 8.37 10.47
C PRO A 14 -20.83 7.59 11.55
N ILE A 15 -20.17 6.51 11.16
CA ILE A 15 -19.32 5.75 12.08
C ILE A 15 -18.31 6.74 12.61
N ASP A 16 -18.41 7.02 13.91
CA ASP A 16 -17.48 7.92 14.58
C ASP A 16 -16.16 7.16 14.74
N ASN A 17 -15.30 7.29 13.73
CA ASN A 17 -13.97 6.71 13.70
C ASN A 17 -13.04 7.27 14.81
N THR A 18 -13.50 8.24 15.62
CA THR A 18 -12.74 8.72 16.78
C THR A 18 -12.91 7.84 18.01
N VAL A 19 -13.94 6.96 18.03
CA VAL A 19 -14.15 5.99 19.10
C VAL A 19 -13.71 4.62 18.59
N PRO A 20 -12.66 4.02 19.17
CA PRO A 20 -12.26 2.69 18.79
C PRO A 20 -13.41 1.70 19.11
N PRO A 21 -13.68 0.72 18.25
CA PRO A 21 -14.70 -0.29 18.52
C PRO A 21 -14.31 -1.07 19.77
N ASP A 22 -15.27 -1.27 20.68
CA ASP A 22 -15.10 -1.97 21.97
C ASP A 22 -14.83 -3.49 21.83
N SER A 23 -14.58 -4.00 20.62
CA SER A 23 -14.41 -5.43 20.36
C SER A 23 -13.00 -5.75 19.87
N ASP A 24 -12.33 -6.64 20.60
CA ASP A 24 -11.00 -7.16 20.28
C ASP A 24 -10.95 -7.72 18.84
N ASP A 25 -12.05 -8.32 18.37
CA ASP A 25 -12.19 -8.85 17.01
C ASP A 25 -11.87 -7.83 15.90
N VAL A 26 -12.22 -6.55 16.08
CA VAL A 26 -11.95 -5.53 15.05
C VAL A 26 -10.47 -5.17 15.00
N TYR A 27 -9.78 -5.21 16.14
CA TYR A 27 -8.33 -5.00 16.20
C TYR A 27 -7.57 -6.19 15.60
N GLU A 28 -8.01 -7.42 15.85
CA GLU A 28 -7.42 -8.62 15.26
C GLU A 28 -7.56 -8.63 13.73
N VAL A 29 -8.75 -8.30 13.20
CA VAL A 29 -8.96 -8.20 11.75
C VAL A 29 -8.10 -7.08 11.15
N ARG A 30 -8.04 -5.90 11.78
CA ARG A 30 -7.15 -4.80 11.35
C ARG A 30 -5.69 -5.26 11.30
N ASP A 31 -5.21 -5.90 12.35
CA ASP A 31 -3.82 -6.34 12.46
C ASP A 31 -3.49 -7.41 11.43
N SER A 32 -4.43 -8.32 11.15
CA SER A 32 -4.27 -9.30 10.06
C SER A 32 -4.15 -8.65 8.69
N ILE A 33 -4.97 -7.64 8.38
CA ILE A 33 -4.91 -6.90 7.11
C ILE A 33 -3.60 -6.11 7.01
N ARG A 34 -3.15 -5.52 8.13
CA ARG A 34 -1.85 -4.84 8.25
C ARG A 34 -0.70 -5.76 7.95
N GLU A 35 -0.67 -6.93 8.54
CA GLU A 35 0.39 -7.90 8.31
C GLU A 35 0.47 -8.33 6.84
N VAL A 36 -0.68 -8.61 6.21
CA VAL A 36 -0.73 -8.98 4.78
C VAL A 36 -0.20 -7.85 3.90
N MET A 37 -0.57 -6.59 4.18
CA MET A 37 -0.10 -5.46 3.38
C MET A 37 1.38 -5.16 3.60
N LEU A 38 1.87 -5.25 4.83
CA LEU A 38 3.30 -5.13 5.12
C LEU A 38 4.12 -6.20 4.39
N LEU A 39 3.59 -7.43 4.30
CA LEU A 39 4.21 -8.51 3.54
C LEU A 39 4.29 -8.17 2.04
N ARG A 40 3.17 -7.76 1.43
CA ARG A 40 3.11 -7.38 0.01
C ARG A 40 4.02 -6.19 -0.32
N LEU A 41 4.07 -5.18 0.56
CA LEU A 41 5.00 -4.06 0.44
C LEU A 41 6.46 -4.52 0.49
N GLY A 42 6.78 -5.43 1.41
CA GLY A 42 8.10 -6.05 1.52
C GLY A 42 8.50 -6.76 0.23
N GLU A 43 7.61 -7.56 -0.35
CA GLU A 43 7.84 -8.27 -1.61
C GLU A 43 8.06 -7.30 -2.79
N ALA A 44 7.21 -6.28 -2.92
CA ALA A 44 7.34 -5.25 -3.95
C ALA A 44 8.67 -4.50 -3.83
N MET A 45 9.06 -4.10 -2.61
CA MET A 45 10.33 -3.43 -2.34
C MET A 45 11.54 -4.31 -2.67
N GLN A 46 11.51 -5.60 -2.32
CA GLN A 46 12.59 -6.54 -2.66
C GLN A 46 12.76 -6.68 -4.17
N GLU A 47 11.67 -6.77 -4.91
CA GLU A 47 11.71 -6.94 -6.35
C GLU A 47 12.15 -5.66 -7.07
N ILE A 48 11.71 -4.49 -6.60
CA ILE A 48 12.24 -3.20 -7.07
C ILE A 48 13.76 -3.16 -6.89
N ASN A 49 14.27 -3.55 -5.72
CA ASN A 49 15.71 -3.62 -5.47
C ASN A 49 16.42 -4.59 -6.42
N ARG A 50 15.87 -5.79 -6.62
CA ARG A 50 16.42 -6.79 -7.54
C ARG A 50 16.55 -6.25 -8.96
N ARG A 51 15.52 -5.57 -9.46
CA ARG A 51 15.52 -4.99 -10.81
C ARG A 51 16.44 -3.81 -10.95
N THR A 52 16.43 -2.91 -9.98
CA THR A 52 17.31 -1.74 -9.95
C THR A 52 18.77 -2.19 -10.02
N GLU A 53 19.14 -3.20 -9.23
CA GLU A 53 20.48 -3.78 -9.24
C GLU A 53 20.82 -4.43 -10.60
N LYS A 54 19.89 -5.20 -11.18
CA LYS A 54 20.07 -5.81 -12.51
C LYS A 54 20.27 -4.74 -13.59
N MET A 55 19.49 -3.66 -13.57
CA MET A 55 19.61 -2.55 -14.53
C MET A 55 20.93 -1.80 -14.37
N ARG A 56 21.34 -1.51 -13.13
CA ARG A 56 22.63 -0.87 -12.83
C ARG A 56 23.80 -1.70 -13.34
N ARG A 57 23.78 -3.02 -13.11
CA ARG A 57 24.80 -3.95 -13.64
C ARG A 57 24.83 -3.95 -15.16
N LYS A 58 23.67 -4.06 -15.81
CA LYS A 58 23.56 -4.04 -17.28
C LYS A 58 24.06 -2.72 -17.87
N ALA A 59 23.87 -1.59 -17.18
CA ALA A 59 24.33 -0.27 -17.64
C ALA A 59 25.86 -0.18 -17.83
N TYR A 60 26.66 -1.06 -17.22
CA TYR A 60 28.11 -1.10 -17.42
C TYR A 60 28.54 -1.84 -18.69
N SER A 61 27.68 -2.70 -19.25
CA SER A 61 28.01 -3.55 -20.40
C SER A 61 27.34 -3.13 -21.71
N VAL A 62 26.57 -2.05 -21.70
CA VAL A 62 25.83 -1.55 -22.88
C VAL A 62 26.35 -0.18 -23.35
N PRO A 63 26.05 0.22 -24.60
CA PRO A 63 26.42 1.54 -25.11
C PRO A 63 25.86 2.69 -24.26
N ARG A 64 26.57 3.82 -24.25
CA ARG A 64 26.29 4.98 -23.38
C ARG A 64 24.84 5.47 -23.42
N GLN A 65 24.20 5.44 -24.58
CA GLN A 65 22.80 5.85 -24.74
C GLN A 65 21.82 4.89 -24.03
N GLU A 66 22.04 3.57 -24.16
CA GLU A 66 21.24 2.56 -23.47
C GLU A 66 21.55 2.56 -21.96
N ALA A 67 22.81 2.74 -21.58
CA ALA A 67 23.22 2.89 -20.18
C ALA A 67 22.52 4.08 -19.51
N GLY A 68 22.38 5.21 -20.22
CA GLY A 68 21.63 6.37 -19.75
C GLY A 68 20.16 6.07 -19.51
N ARG A 69 19.51 5.33 -20.43
CA ARG A 69 18.11 4.89 -20.26
C ARG A 69 17.94 3.95 -19.06
N LEU A 70 18.83 2.96 -18.91
CA LEU A 70 18.78 2.01 -17.79
C LEU A 70 18.98 2.70 -16.44
N ARG A 71 19.88 3.70 -16.36
CA ARG A 71 20.07 4.50 -15.14
C ARG A 71 18.84 5.33 -14.80
N ALA A 72 18.21 5.98 -15.79
CA ALA A 72 16.98 6.73 -15.56
C ALA A 72 15.82 5.82 -15.08
N GLN A 73 15.70 4.61 -15.63
CA GLN A 73 14.72 3.63 -15.17
C GLN A 73 15.01 3.15 -13.74
N ALA A 74 16.28 2.89 -13.42
CA ALA A 74 16.71 2.53 -12.07
C ALA A 74 16.40 3.64 -11.06
N GLU A 75 16.66 4.91 -11.40
CA GLU A 75 16.32 6.05 -10.54
C GLU A 75 14.81 6.21 -10.34
N ALA A 76 13.98 5.96 -11.36
CA ALA A 76 12.53 5.99 -11.23
C ALA A 76 12.02 4.90 -10.28
N LEU A 77 12.55 3.68 -10.40
CA LEU A 77 12.24 2.57 -9.51
C LEU A 77 12.67 2.86 -8.06
N GLU A 78 13.80 3.52 -7.87
CA GLU A 78 14.30 3.87 -6.54
C GLU A 78 13.44 4.95 -5.86
N LYS A 79 12.85 5.87 -6.63
CA LYS A 79 11.84 6.80 -6.10
C LYS A 79 10.58 6.05 -5.63
N GLN A 80 10.11 5.07 -6.41
CA GLN A 80 8.98 4.22 -6.00
C GLN A 80 9.32 3.44 -4.72
N TYR A 81 10.53 2.88 -4.62
CA TYR A 81 11.01 2.23 -3.40
C TYR A 81 10.95 3.15 -2.18
N GLN A 82 11.41 4.40 -2.32
CA GLN A 82 11.38 5.38 -1.22
C GLN A 82 9.95 5.71 -0.79
N GLN A 83 9.03 5.89 -1.75
CA GLN A 83 7.61 6.13 -1.46
C GLN A 83 6.97 4.94 -0.72
N LEU A 84 7.22 3.72 -1.19
CA LEU A 84 6.75 2.51 -0.49
C LEU A 84 7.34 2.41 0.90
N SER A 85 8.64 2.66 1.07
CA SER A 85 9.30 2.62 2.37
C SER A 85 8.68 3.61 3.37
N GLN A 86 8.32 4.82 2.93
CA GLN A 86 7.65 5.80 3.78
C GLN A 86 6.25 5.34 4.18
N ARG A 87 5.50 4.75 3.23
CA ARG A 87 4.16 4.20 3.50
C ARG A 87 4.22 2.99 4.43
N THR A 88 5.21 2.10 4.28
CA THR A 88 5.45 0.98 5.20
C THR A 88 5.71 1.50 6.62
N GLN A 89 6.55 2.53 6.77
CA GLN A 89 6.82 3.14 8.08
C GLN A 89 5.56 3.76 8.71
N HIS A 90 4.69 4.35 7.90
CA HIS A 90 3.41 4.91 8.35
C HIS A 90 2.43 3.82 8.77
N LEU A 91 2.30 2.74 8.00
CA LEU A 91 1.44 1.59 8.32
C LEU A 91 1.90 0.83 9.57
N GLN A 92 3.20 0.83 9.87
CA GLN A 92 3.75 0.24 11.10
C GLN A 92 3.44 1.05 12.36
N GLN A 93 3.06 2.33 12.23
CA GLN A 93 2.62 3.14 13.36
C GLN A 93 1.18 2.77 13.71
N ASP A 94 0.87 2.64 15.00
CA ASP A 94 -0.52 2.41 15.46
C ASP A 94 -1.36 3.66 15.16
N SER A 95 -1.93 3.70 13.95
CA SER A 95 -2.82 4.77 13.52
C SER A 95 -4.25 4.50 13.99
N VAL A 96 -4.94 5.59 14.33
CA VAL A 96 -6.32 5.60 14.81
C VAL A 96 -7.24 4.97 13.75
N LEU A 97 -8.12 4.07 14.18
CA LEU A 97 -9.09 3.40 13.32
C LEU A 97 -9.83 4.42 12.43
N GLY A 98 -9.87 4.17 11.12
CA GLY A 98 -10.59 4.99 10.14
C GLY A 98 -9.71 5.75 9.14
N GLN A 99 -8.54 6.28 9.53
CA GLN A 99 -7.56 6.81 8.55
C GLN A 99 -6.94 5.67 7.74
N TRP A 100 -6.78 4.53 8.39
CA TRP A 100 -6.11 3.34 7.88
C TRP A 100 -6.81 2.67 6.69
N TYR A 101 -8.15 2.72 6.62
CA TYR A 101 -8.90 2.14 5.50
C TYR A 101 -8.74 2.94 4.20
N HIS A 102 -8.69 4.26 4.28
CA HIS A 102 -8.50 5.07 3.07
C HIS A 102 -7.07 4.93 2.53
N GLU A 103 -6.09 4.84 3.44
CA GLU A 103 -4.69 4.60 3.09
C GLU A 103 -4.48 3.19 2.48
N LEU A 104 -5.24 2.19 2.93
CA LEU A 104 -5.25 0.84 2.38
C LEU A 104 -5.67 0.81 0.90
N ASP A 105 -6.80 1.43 0.57
CA ASP A 105 -7.31 1.45 -0.81
C ASP A 105 -6.29 2.12 -1.76
N GLU A 106 -5.67 3.23 -1.32
CA GLU A 106 -4.62 3.88 -2.09
C GLU A 106 -3.36 3.00 -2.24
N LEU A 107 -3.04 2.22 -1.22
CA LEU A 107 -1.88 1.32 -1.23
C LEU A 107 -2.11 0.15 -2.20
N GLU A 108 -3.30 -0.43 -2.22
CA GLU A 108 -3.66 -1.50 -3.14
C GLU A 108 -3.58 -1.04 -4.60
N VAL A 109 -4.07 0.17 -4.90
CA VAL A 109 -3.96 0.77 -6.23
C VAL A 109 -2.49 0.96 -6.62
N GLN A 110 -1.64 1.47 -5.72
CA GLN A 110 -0.22 1.64 -6.01
C GLN A 110 0.52 0.31 -6.19
N LEU A 111 0.21 -0.70 -5.37
CA LEU A 111 0.77 -2.03 -5.52
C LEU A 111 0.39 -2.65 -6.87
N LEU A 112 -0.84 -2.42 -7.35
CA LEU A 112 -1.26 -2.84 -8.67
C LEU A 112 -0.48 -2.11 -9.78
N ASP A 113 -0.28 -0.81 -9.69
CA ASP A 113 0.52 -0.05 -10.67
C ASP A 113 1.98 -0.52 -10.70
N ILE A 114 2.54 -0.84 -9.54
CA ILE A 114 3.88 -1.42 -9.41
C ILE A 114 3.92 -2.83 -10.02
N SER A 115 2.93 -3.68 -9.74
CA SER A 115 2.83 -5.02 -10.30
C SER A 115 2.83 -4.98 -11.83
N GLN A 116 2.09 -4.04 -12.42
CA GLN A 116 2.01 -3.81 -13.86
C GLN A 116 3.33 -3.26 -14.43
N THR A 117 3.93 -2.28 -13.76
CA THR A 117 5.23 -1.69 -14.16
C THR A 117 6.33 -2.75 -14.14
N LEU A 118 6.27 -3.63 -13.16
CA LEU A 118 7.20 -4.73 -13.03
C LEU A 118 6.77 -5.93 -13.93
N GLY A 119 5.52 -6.06 -14.35
CA GLY A 119 5.05 -7.25 -15.08
C GLY A 119 5.12 -8.51 -14.21
N ILE A 120 4.67 -8.41 -12.97
CA ILE A 120 4.67 -9.49 -11.97
C ILE A 120 3.28 -9.56 -11.37
N PRO A 121 2.66 -10.74 -11.27
CA PRO A 121 1.43 -10.88 -10.51
C PRO A 121 1.74 -10.64 -9.02
N LEU A 122 1.11 -9.61 -8.44
CA LEU A 122 1.00 -9.38 -6.99
C LEU A 122 -0.36 -9.88 -6.50
#